data_AF-A0A6L4ZB34-F1
#
_entry.id   AF-A0A6L4ZB34-F1
#
_cell.length_a   1.000
_cell.length_b   1.000
_cell.length_c   1.000
_cell.angle_alpha   90.00
_cell.angle_beta   90.00
_cell.angle_gamma   90.00
#
_symmetry.space_group_name_H-M   'P 1'
#
loop_
_entity.id
_entity.type
_entity.pdbx_description
1 polymer ?
#
loop_
_entity_poly.entity_id
_entity_poly.type
_entity_poly.pdbx_seq_one_letter_code
_entity_poly.pdbx_strand_id
1 'polypeptide(L)'
;MSSQPKTHYSLEEYFEIELNSEIKYEYWDGQVFAMSGASPEHNEISVNLTREISNQLKSRQCKVFHADQRVKVPIWPPYRYPDLVALCGKPEYENVGGVKTLLNPTLIIEILSPSTEAFDRGDKFSYYKSI
;
A
#
# COMPACT_ATOMS: atom_id res chain seq x y z
N MET A 1 13.74 11.86 30.22
CA MET A 1 13.71 10.38 30.20
C MET A 1 13.86 9.95 28.76
N SER A 2 14.99 9.35 28.38
CA SER A 2 15.19 8.84 27.02
C SER A 2 14.36 7.56 26.88
N SER A 3 13.29 7.61 26.07
CA SER A 3 12.52 6.41 25.74
C SER A 3 13.44 5.47 24.97
N GLN A 4 13.56 4.22 25.42
CA GLN A 4 14.22 3.20 24.62
C GLN A 4 13.49 3.05 23.28
N PRO A 5 14.22 2.84 22.16
CA PRO A 5 13.57 2.61 20.87
C PRO A 5 12.71 1.36 20.98
N LYS A 6 11.41 1.55 20.75
CA LYS A 6 10.45 0.45 20.74
C LYS A 6 10.67 -0.35 19.45
N THR A 7 10.99 -1.64 19.58
CA THR A 7 11.31 -2.51 18.45
C THR A 7 10.10 -3.30 17.93
N HIS A 8 8.97 -3.23 18.64
CA HIS A 8 7.75 -3.95 18.30
C HIS A 8 6.52 -3.11 18.67
N TYR A 9 5.63 -2.90 17.72
CA TYR A 9 4.40 -2.12 17.84
C TYR A 9 3.19 -3.05 17.75
N SER A 10 2.11 -2.76 18.47
CA SER A 10 0.83 -3.39 18.16
C SER A 10 0.24 -2.81 16.88
N LEU A 11 -0.81 -3.44 16.34
CA LEU A 11 -1.51 -2.90 15.18
C LEU A 11 -2.19 -1.56 15.52
N GLU A 12 -2.74 -1.44 16.73
CA GLU A 12 -3.37 -0.22 17.24
C GLU A 12 -2.35 0.92 17.35
N GLU A 13 -1.16 0.64 17.87
CA GLU A 13 -0.08 1.62 17.97
C GLU A 13 0.42 2.06 16.59
N TYR A 14 0.49 1.13 15.64
CA TYR A 14 0.75 1.47 14.23
C TYR A 14 -0.31 2.43 13.68
N PHE A 15 -1.59 2.18 13.93
CA PHE A 15 -2.65 3.08 13.48
C PHE A 15 -2.56 4.46 14.12
N GLU A 16 -2.18 4.54 15.40
CA GLU A 16 -1.93 5.83 16.06
C GLU A 16 -0.77 6.58 15.41
N ILE A 17 0.33 5.89 15.09
CA ILE A 17 1.47 6.49 14.38
C ILE A 17 1.03 7.01 13.02
N GLU A 18 0.32 6.19 12.25
CA GLU A 18 -0.13 6.53 10.90
C GLU A 18 -1.14 7.69 10.89
N LEU A 19 -2.05 7.74 11.86
CA LEU A 19 -3.06 8.80 11.96
C LEU A 19 -2.44 10.16 12.29
N ASN A 20 -1.34 10.17 13.06
CA ASN A 20 -0.69 11.39 13.55
C ASN A 20 0.56 11.77 12.75
N SER A 21 0.83 11.12 11.61
CA SER A 21 2.00 11.42 10.78
C SER A 21 1.60 11.88 9.38
N GLU A 22 2.39 12.80 8.84
CA GLU A 22 2.32 13.18 7.43
C GLU A 22 2.96 12.13 6.51
N ILE A 23 3.78 11.24 7.06
CA ILE A 23 4.44 10.16 6.35
C ILE A 23 3.60 8.89 6.51
N LYS A 24 3.48 8.11 5.42
CA LYS A 24 2.83 6.79 5.47
C LYS A 24 3.80 5.74 5.97
N TYR A 25 3.26 4.77 6.69
CA TYR A 25 4.03 3.65 7.21
C TYR A 25 3.39 2.33 6.80
N GLU A 26 4.21 1.32 6.57
CA GLU A 26 3.76 -0.06 6.47
C GLU A 26 4.06 -0.83 7.75
N TYR A 27 3.13 -1.71 8.12
CA TYR A 27 3.23 -2.58 9.29
C TYR A 27 3.50 -4.03 8.88
N TRP A 28 4.53 -4.60 9.50
CA TRP A 28 5.02 -5.95 9.25
C TRP A 28 5.36 -6.64 10.57
N ASP A 29 4.36 -7.34 11.11
CA ASP A 29 4.47 -8.21 12.28
C ASP A 29 5.25 -7.55 13.44
N GLY A 30 4.75 -6.39 13.86
CA GLY A 30 5.33 -5.59 14.93
C GLY A 30 6.31 -4.52 14.45
N GLN A 31 6.81 -4.61 13.23
CA GLN A 31 7.74 -3.63 12.69
C GLN A 31 6.99 -2.58 11.88
N VAL A 32 7.35 -1.31 12.07
CA VAL A 32 6.76 -0.16 11.38
C VAL A 32 7.83 0.48 10.51
N PHE A 33 7.62 0.50 9.21
CA PHE A 33 8.56 1.04 8.23
C PHE A 33 7.98 2.29 7.61
N ALA A 34 8.72 3.39 7.64
CA ALA A 34 8.35 4.57 6.88
C ALA A 34 8.39 4.23 5.39
N MET A 35 7.32 4.54 4.68
CA MET A 35 7.37 4.55 3.22
C MET A 35 8.32 5.67 2.82
N SER A 36 9.51 5.31 2.35
CA SER A 36 10.47 6.27 1.83
C SER A 36 9.93 6.91 0.55
N GLY A 37 10.27 8.17 0.31
CA GLY A 37 9.95 8.81 -0.96
C GLY A 37 10.52 8.03 -2.15
N ALA A 38 9.72 7.89 -3.20
CA ALA A 38 10.12 7.26 -4.45
C ALA A 38 11.24 8.04 -5.16
N SER A 39 12.16 7.33 -5.81
CA SER A 39 13.17 7.96 -6.68
C SER A 39 12.49 8.64 -7.89
N PRO A 40 13.14 9.60 -8.56
CA PRO A 40 12.60 10.19 -9.79
C PRO A 40 12.21 9.16 -10.84
N GLU A 41 12.99 8.08 -10.99
CA GLU A 41 12.73 6.99 -11.93
C GLU A 41 11.50 6.17 -11.53
N HIS A 42 11.34 5.86 -10.23
CA HIS A 42 10.14 5.19 -9.73
C HIS A 42 8.89 6.06 -9.96
N ASN A 43 8.99 7.36 -9.68
CA ASN A 43 7.92 8.31 -9.96
C ASN A 43 7.55 8.37 -11.44
N GLU A 44 8.53 8.40 -12.35
CA GLU A 44 8.28 8.41 -13.80
C GLU A 44 7.56 7.14 -14.26
N ILE A 45 8.01 5.96 -13.79
CA ILE A 45 7.35 4.68 -14.08
C ILE A 45 5.91 4.70 -13.54
N SER A 46 5.71 5.18 -12.31
CA SER A 46 4.40 5.23 -11.67
C SER A 46 3.40 6.12 -12.41
N VAL A 47 3.85 7.32 -12.83
CA VAL A 47 3.03 8.24 -13.64
C VAL A 47 2.68 7.61 -14.99
N ASN A 48 3.65 7.00 -15.67
CA ASN A 48 3.43 6.38 -16.97
C ASN A 48 2.44 5.20 -16.86
N LEU A 49 2.62 4.31 -15.89
CA LEU A 49 1.70 3.19 -15.65
C LEU A 49 0.30 3.69 -15.32
N THR A 50 0.19 4.69 -14.44
CA THR A 50 -1.11 5.28 -14.08
C THR A 50 -1.82 5.81 -15.32
N ARG A 51 -1.10 6.53 -16.20
CA ARG A 51 -1.63 7.07 -17.45
C ARG A 51 -2.10 5.95 -18.39
N GLU A 52 -1.25 4.97 -18.69
CA GLU A 52 -1.58 3.92 -19.66
C GLU A 52 -2.74 3.05 -19.19
N ILE A 53 -2.74 2.66 -17.91
CA ILE A 53 -3.81 1.84 -17.33
C ILE A 53 -5.12 2.63 -17.29
N SER A 54 -5.08 3.89 -16.86
CA SER A 54 -6.27 4.74 -16.85
C SER A 54 -6.84 4.94 -18.24
N ASN A 55 -6.00 5.13 -19.26
CA ASN A 55 -6.42 5.23 -20.65
C ASN A 55 -7.06 3.94 -21.15
N GLN A 56 -6.44 2.79 -20.88
CA GLN A 56 -6.94 1.47 -21.26
C GLN A 56 -8.30 1.15 -20.61
N LEU A 57 -8.50 1.62 -19.38
CA LEU A 57 -9.71 1.37 -18.61
C LEU A 57 -10.78 2.47 -18.74
N LYS A 58 -10.53 3.53 -19.51
CA LYS A 58 -11.38 4.73 -19.58
C LYS A 58 -12.84 4.46 -19.98
N SER A 59 -13.07 3.48 -20.84
CA SER A 59 -14.42 3.09 -21.28
C SER A 59 -15.11 2.08 -20.35
N ARG A 60 -14.42 1.64 -19.30
CA ARG A 60 -14.92 0.69 -18.31
C ARG A 60 -15.27 1.43 -17.02
N GLN A 61 -16.14 0.86 -16.20
CA GLN A 61 -16.43 1.37 -14.86
C GLN A 61 -15.30 1.03 -13.88
N CYS A 62 -14.08 1.46 -14.18
CA CYS A 62 -12.90 1.20 -13.37
C CYS A 62 -12.26 2.50 -12.87
N LYS A 63 -11.55 2.41 -11.76
CA LYS A 63 -10.78 3.49 -11.15
C LYS A 63 -9.36 2.99 -10.92
N VAL A 64 -8.39 3.85 -11.17
CA VAL A 64 -6.98 3.63 -10.83
C VAL A 64 -6.64 4.57 -9.69
N PHE A 65 -5.99 4.04 -8.66
CA PHE A 65 -5.47 4.78 -7.53
C PHE A 65 -3.96 4.57 -7.48
N HIS A 66 -3.25 5.58 -6.99
CA HIS A 66 -1.80 5.64 -6.91
C HIS A 66 -1.38 5.75 -5.45
N ALA A 67 -0.32 5.03 -5.06
CA ALA A 67 0.52 5.02 -3.85
C ALA A 67 -0.12 5.18 -2.46
N ASP A 68 -1.15 6.02 -2.31
CA ASP A 68 -1.77 6.41 -1.04
C ASP A 68 -3.04 5.61 -0.74
N GLN A 69 -3.46 4.70 -1.62
CA GLN A 69 -4.63 3.86 -1.38
C GLN A 69 -4.23 2.58 -0.65
N ARG A 70 -4.49 2.53 0.66
CA ARG A 70 -4.32 1.30 1.45
C ARG A 70 -5.27 0.23 0.97
N VAL A 71 -4.78 -1.00 0.83
CA VAL A 71 -5.58 -2.19 0.49
C VAL A 71 -5.55 -3.18 1.63
N LYS A 72 -6.65 -3.93 1.78
CA LYS A 72 -6.71 -5.06 2.70
C LYS A 72 -6.19 -6.32 2.02
N VAL A 73 -5.32 -7.06 2.70
CA VAL A 73 -4.94 -8.43 2.35
C VAL A 73 -5.51 -9.41 3.39
N PRO A 74 -6.06 -10.58 2.98
CA PRO A 74 -6.60 -11.55 3.94
C PRO A 74 -5.58 -12.14 4.92
N ILE A 75 -4.33 -12.31 4.48
CA ILE A 75 -3.24 -12.82 5.34
C ILE A 75 -2.78 -11.72 6.33
N TRP A 76 -2.55 -12.10 7.59
CA TRP A 76 -1.96 -11.20 8.58
C TRP A 76 -0.47 -10.97 8.29
N PRO A 77 0.05 -9.72 8.34
CA PRO A 77 -0.67 -8.48 8.65
C PRO A 77 -1.48 -7.92 7.48
N PRO A 78 -2.67 -7.32 7.69
CA PRO A 78 -3.71 -7.27 6.66
C PRO A 78 -3.79 -5.95 5.88
N TYR A 79 -2.80 -5.06 5.97
CA TYR A 79 -2.87 -3.73 5.33
C TYR A 79 -1.58 -3.37 4.59
N ARG A 80 -1.69 -2.99 3.31
CA ARG A 80 -0.55 -2.67 2.44
C ARG A 80 -0.80 -1.43 1.60
N TYR A 81 0.28 -0.79 1.19
CA TYR A 81 0.27 0.32 0.26
C TYR A 81 0.99 -0.10 -1.03
N PRO A 82 0.25 -0.56 -2.06
CA PRO A 82 0.84 -0.82 -3.35
C PRO A 82 1.13 0.48 -4.10
N ASP A 83 2.12 0.45 -4.99
CA ASP A 83 2.41 1.60 -5.85
C ASP A 83 1.21 2.00 -6.74
N LEU A 84 0.51 1.02 -7.32
CA LEU A 84 -0.76 1.26 -8.00
C LEU A 84 -1.78 0.18 -7.68
N VAL A 85 -3.05 0.60 -7.62
CA VAL A 85 -4.19 -0.31 -7.52
C VAL A 85 -5.29 0.13 -8.46
N ALA A 86 -5.90 -0.81 -9.16
CA ALA A 86 -7.12 -0.55 -9.94
C ALA A 86 -8.27 -1.41 -9.45
N LEU A 87 -9.47 -0.86 -9.55
CA LEU A 87 -10.73 -1.52 -9.24
C LEU A 87 -11.67 -1.35 -10.41
N CYS A 88 -12.36 -2.41 -10.81
CA CYS A 88 -13.52 -2.33 -11.68
C CYS A 88 -14.80 -2.63 -10.89
N GLY A 89 -15.76 -1.71 -10.91
CA GLY A 89 -17.02 -1.81 -10.17
C GLY A 89 -17.11 -0.86 -8.98
N LYS A 90 -17.98 -1.19 -8.02
CA LYS A 90 -18.23 -0.37 -6.83
C LYS A 90 -17.15 -0.61 -5.78
N PRO A 91 -16.48 0.44 -5.28
CA PRO A 91 -15.47 0.27 -4.24
C PRO A 91 -16.11 -0.09 -2.90
N GLU A 92 -15.51 -1.06 -2.23
CA GLU A 92 -15.84 -1.45 -0.86
C GLU A 92 -14.70 -1.01 0.05
N TYR A 93 -15.06 -0.30 1.12
CA TYR A 93 -14.10 0.25 2.05
C TYR A 93 -14.45 -0.15 3.48
N GLU A 94 -13.41 -0.41 4.27
CA GLU A 94 -13.48 -0.30 5.73
C GLU A 94 -12.70 0.93 6.20
N ASN A 95 -13.11 1.49 7.34
CA ASN A 95 -12.39 2.58 7.98
C ASN A 95 -11.69 2.04 9.23
N VAL A 96 -10.37 1.92 9.16
CA VAL A 96 -9.56 1.35 10.23
C VAL A 96 -8.40 2.31 10.50
N GLY A 97 -8.17 2.68 11.75
CA GLY A 97 -7.14 3.65 12.11
C GLY A 97 -7.34 5.04 11.47
N GLY A 98 -8.58 5.40 11.11
CA GLY A 98 -8.89 6.65 10.42
C GLY A 98 -8.58 6.66 8.92
N VAL A 99 -8.14 5.54 8.35
CA VAL A 99 -7.80 5.39 6.93
C VAL A 99 -8.83 4.51 6.21
N LYS A 100 -9.38 5.02 5.10
CA LYS A 100 -10.24 4.24 4.20
C LYS A 100 -9.42 3.21 3.43
N THR A 101 -9.66 1.94 3.74
CA THR A 101 -8.92 0.80 3.18
C THR A 101 -9.78 0.08 2.15
N LEU A 102 -9.26 -0.06 0.94
CA LEU A 102 -9.95 -0.72 -0.17
C LEU A 102 -9.96 -2.24 0.05
N LEU A 103 -11.14 -2.85 -0.05
CA LEU A 103 -11.35 -4.27 0.23
C LEU A 103 -11.32 -5.16 -1.01
N ASN A 104 -11.61 -4.60 -2.18
CA ASN A 104 -11.88 -5.36 -3.40
C ASN A 104 -11.03 -4.91 -4.61
N PRO A 105 -9.70 -4.78 -4.49
CA PRO A 105 -8.87 -4.42 -5.64
C PRO A 105 -8.97 -5.46 -6.76
N THR A 106 -8.97 -5.01 -8.02
CA THR A 106 -8.97 -5.88 -9.21
C THR A 106 -7.57 -6.10 -9.77
N LEU A 107 -6.70 -5.11 -9.62
CA LEU A 107 -5.32 -5.12 -10.07
C LEU A 107 -4.46 -4.42 -9.03
N ILE A 108 -3.32 -5.02 -8.70
CA ILE A 108 -2.30 -4.45 -7.82
C ILE A 108 -0.98 -4.49 -8.59
N ILE A 109 -0.21 -3.41 -8.52
CA ILE A 109 1.10 -3.29 -9.16
C ILE A 109 2.09 -2.71 -8.15
N GLU A 110 3.27 -3.30 -8.11
CA GLU A 110 4.45 -2.80 -7.39
C GLU A 110 5.55 -2.50 -8.41
N ILE A 111 6.23 -1.37 -8.24
CA ILE A 111 7.37 -0.94 -9.04
C ILE A 111 8.62 -1.27 -8.21
N LEU A 112 9.40 -2.20 -8.73
CA LEU A 112 10.53 -2.76 -8.00
C LEU A 112 11.65 -1.73 -7.83
N SER A 113 12.23 -1.70 -6.63
CA SER A 113 13.43 -0.92 -6.31
C SER A 113 14.54 -1.85 -5.81
N PRO A 114 15.84 -1.50 -5.94
CA PRO A 114 16.92 -2.31 -5.41
C PRO A 114 16.82 -2.61 -3.90
N SER A 115 16.21 -1.71 -3.14
CA SER A 115 16.02 -1.85 -1.69
C SER A 115 14.87 -2.79 -1.29
N THR A 116 13.86 -2.95 -2.13
CA THR A 116 12.62 -3.69 -1.78
C THR A 116 12.32 -4.86 -2.71
N GLU A 117 13.03 -5.01 -3.84
CA GLU A 117 12.69 -5.99 -4.90
C GLU A 117 12.53 -7.42 -4.37
N ALA A 118 13.47 -7.90 -3.54
CA ALA A 118 13.42 -9.26 -3.02
C ALA A 118 12.15 -9.52 -2.21
N PHE A 119 11.70 -8.50 -1.48
CA PHE A 119 10.51 -8.55 -0.67
C PHE A 119 9.22 -8.41 -1.50
N ASP A 120 9.22 -7.46 -2.44
CA ASP A 120 8.09 -7.21 -3.34
C ASP A 120 7.78 -8.44 -4.20
N ARG A 121 8.81 -9.14 -4.68
CA ARG A 121 8.67 -10.40 -5.43
C ARG A 121 8.32 -11.61 -4.56
N GLY A 122 8.62 -11.56 -3.26
CA GLY A 122 8.51 -12.65 -2.32
C GLY A 122 7.23 -12.60 -1.49
N ASP A 123 7.39 -12.19 -0.22
CA ASP A 123 6.32 -12.21 0.78
C ASP A 123 5.18 -11.28 0.40
N LYS A 124 5.47 -10.04 -0.03
CA LYS A 124 4.45 -9.05 -0.38
C LYS A 124 3.57 -9.56 -1.53
N PHE A 125 4.17 -10.09 -2.60
CA PHE A 125 3.44 -10.74 -3.69
C PHE A 125 2.60 -11.94 -3.20
N SER A 126 3.13 -12.74 -2.28
CA SER A 126 2.41 -13.88 -1.71
C SER A 126 1.19 -13.45 -0.89
N TYR A 127 1.26 -12.32 -0.21
CA TYR A 127 0.13 -11.77 0.54
C TYR A 127 -0.93 -11.20 -0.39
N TYR A 128 -0.56 -10.51 -1.46
CA TYR A 128 -1.52 -10.05 -2.47
C TYR A 128 -2.25 -11.20 -3.18
N LYS A 129 -1.57 -12.32 -3.43
CA LYS A 129 -2.22 -13.53 -4.00
C LYS A 129 -3.30 -14.16 -3.10
N SER A 130 -3.40 -13.74 -1.83
CA SER A 130 -4.46 -14.21 -0.93
C SER A 130 -5.79 -13.48 -1.09
N ILE A 131 -5.82 -12.39 -1.85
CA ILE A 131 -7.03 -11.61 -2.19
C ILE A 131 -7.93 -12.40 -3.15
#